data_AF-A0A8J3F4F2-F1
#
_entry.id   AF-A0A8J3F4F2-F1
#
_cell.length_a   1.000
_cell.length_b   1.000
_cell.length_c   1.000
_cell.angle_alpha   90.00
_cell.angle_beta   90.00
_cell.angle_gamma   90.00
#
_symmetry.space_group_name_H-M   'P 1'
#
loop_
_entity.id
_entity.type
_entity.pdbx_description
1 polymer ?
#
loop_
_entity_poly.entity_id
_entity_poly.type
_entity_poly.pdbx_seq_one_letter_code
_entity_poly.pdbx_strand_id
1 'polypeptide(L)' 'MKEIAEFRVKSPSGKEIILEQDGKGVTYLDYGSTKLPRDFTGYRIKDTDRIAEDLGGGKFKLKGDGEVYSRP' A
#
# COMPACT_ATOMS: atom_id res chain seq x y z
N MET A 1 6.06 19.41 0.17
CA MET A 1 5.43 18.15 0.61
C MET A 1 5.66 17.14 -0.50
N LYS A 2 6.26 15.98 -0.23
CA LYS A 2 6.33 14.93 -1.25
C LYS A 2 4.93 14.35 -1.40
N GLU A 3 4.39 14.38 -2.61
CA GLU A 3 3.11 13.78 -2.91
C GLU A 3 3.23 12.26 -2.72
N ILE A 4 2.38 11.71 -1.85
CA ILE A 4 2.22 10.27 -1.68
C ILE A 4 1.42 9.79 -2.89
N ALA A 5 2.00 8.89 -3.69
CA ALA A 5 1.32 8.40 -4.89
C ALA A 5 0.29 7.33 -4.49
N GLU A 6 -0.98 7.61 -4.70
CA GLU A 6 -2.08 6.68 -4.45
C GLU A 6 -2.49 5.97 -5.74
N PHE A 7 -2.77 4.68 -5.69
CA PHE A 7 -3.23 3.92 -6.85
C PHE A 7 -4.20 2.81 -6.47
N ARG A 8 -5.22 2.62 -7.29
CA ARG A 8 -6.24 1.59 -7.12
C ARG A 8 -5.77 0.27 -7.70
N VAL A 9 -5.98 -0.81 -6.97
CA VAL A 9 -5.67 -2.16 -7.41
C VAL A 9 -6.83 -3.10 -7.11
N LYS A 10 -7.00 -4.10 -7.95
CA LYS A 10 -8.10 -5.06 -7.88
C LYS A 10 -7.56 -6.48 -7.77
N SER A 11 -8.13 -7.25 -6.86
CA SER A 11 -7.89 -8.68 -6.74
C SER A 11 -8.72 -9.47 -7.78
N PRO A 12 -8.32 -10.70 -8.12
CA PRO A 12 -9.13 -11.59 -8.96
C PRO A 12 -10.51 -11.91 -8.36
N SER A 13 -10.65 -11.81 -7.03
CA SER A 13 -11.91 -11.98 -6.31
C SER A 13 -12.87 -10.79 -6.46
N GLY A 14 -12.44 -9.71 -7.13
CA GLY A 14 -13.24 -8.51 -7.34
C GLY A 14 -13.11 -7.45 -6.24
N LYS A 15 -12.35 -7.71 -5.18
CA LYS A 15 -12.06 -6.76 -4.10
C LYS A 15 -11.07 -5.70 -4.58
N GLU A 16 -11.44 -4.43 -4.40
CA GLU A 16 -10.67 -3.26 -4.80
C GLU A 16 -10.12 -2.55 -3.56
N ILE A 17 -8.85 -2.18 -3.60
CA ILE A 17 -8.17 -1.46 -2.52
C ILE A 17 -7.36 -0.30 -3.11
N ILE A 18 -7.06 0.69 -2.27
CA ILE A 18 -6.17 1.80 -2.62
C ILE A 18 -4.84 1.54 -1.95
N LEU A 19 -3.77 1.50 -2.72
CA LEU A 19 -2.42 1.44 -2.21
C LEU A 19 -1.79 2.83 -2.25
N GLU A 20 -1.11 3.18 -1.18
CA GLU A 20 -0.28 4.37 -1.06
C GLU A 20 1.19 3.94 -1.20
N GLN A 21 1.90 4.59 -2.11
CA GLN A 21 3.35 4.49 -2.19
C GLN A 21 3.99 5.40 -1.16
N ASP A 22 4.46 4.78 -0.09
CA ASP A 22 5.19 5.47 0.96
C ASP A 22 6.63 5.67 0.50
N GLY A 23 7.01 6.91 0.22
CA GLY A 23 8.40 7.28 -0.07
C GLY A 23 9.13 7.63 1.22
N LYS A 24 10.44 7.33 1.30
CA LYS A 24 11.33 7.72 2.41
C LYS A 24 10.90 9.03 3.09
N GLY A 25 10.36 8.93 4.30
CA GLY A 25 9.76 10.06 5.01
C GLY A 25 8.76 9.63 6.07
N VAL A 26 8.40 10.56 6.94
CA VAL A 26 7.37 10.35 7.98
C VAL A 26 6.01 10.44 7.30
N THR A 27 5.32 9.33 7.14
CA THR A 27 3.91 9.36 6.72
C THR A 27 3.03 9.52 7.94
N TYR A 28 2.42 10.71 8.05
CA TYR A 28 1.34 10.98 8.97
C TYR A 28 0.05 10.38 8.38
N LEU A 29 -0.45 9.33 9.02
CA LEU A 29 -1.83 8.92 8.83
C LEU A 29 -2.74 9.89 9.57
N ASP A 30 -3.74 10.41 8.86
CA ASP A 30 -4.76 11.30 9.40
C ASP A 30 -5.62 10.62 10.48
N TYR A 31 -5.68 9.27 10.51
CA TYR A 31 -6.59 8.47 11.36
C TYR A 31 -5.98 7.22 12.03
N GLY A 32 -4.72 7.28 12.47
CA GLY A 32 -4.18 6.22 13.34
C GLY A 32 -2.67 6.10 13.31
N SER A 33 -2.07 5.86 14.47
CA SER A 33 -0.61 5.68 14.60
C SER A 33 -0.17 4.33 14.05
N THR A 34 -0.09 4.18 12.72
CA THR A 34 0.67 3.06 12.14
C THR A 34 2.15 3.29 12.40
N LYS A 35 2.77 2.37 13.12
CA LYS A 35 4.22 2.39 13.41
C LYS A 35 5.00 1.84 12.21
N LEU A 36 5.05 2.59 11.11
CA LEU A 36 6.01 2.27 10.05
C LEU A 36 7.40 2.79 10.45
N PRO A 37 8.47 2.03 10.14
CA PRO A 37 9.82 2.54 10.22
C PRO A 37 9.94 3.85 9.43
N ARG A 38 10.71 4.82 9.94
CA ARG A 38 10.92 6.13 9.31
C ARG A 38 11.54 6.04 7.90
N ASP A 39 12.16 4.92 7.58
CA ASP A 39 12.78 4.60 6.30
C ASP A 39 11.99 3.57 5.48
N PHE A 40 10.75 3.27 5.87
CA PHE A 40 9.89 2.37 5.11
C PHE A 40 9.76 2.90 3.68
N THR A 41 10.06 2.02 2.73
CA THR A 41 9.90 2.30 1.30
C THR A 41 9.13 1.12 0.74
N GLY A 42 7.91 1.37 0.29
CA GLY A 42 7.03 0.31 -0.17
C GLY A 42 5.61 0.78 -0.38
N TYR A 43 4.69 -0.19 -0.35
CA TYR A 43 3.29 0.03 -0.62
C TYR A 43 2.47 -0.39 0.60
N ARG A 44 1.43 0.37 0.91
CA ARG A 44 0.51 0.05 2.01
C ARG A 44 -0.91 0.31 1.58
N ILE A 45 -1.89 -0.33 2.21
CA ILE A 45 -3.28 0.02 1.95
C ILE A 45 -3.61 1.32 2.65
N LYS A 46 -4.22 2.24 1.92
CA LYS A 46 -4.71 3.52 2.44
C LYS A 46 -5.54 3.29 3.70
N ASP A 47 -5.32 4.16 4.69
CA ASP A 47 -6.05 4.16 5.97
C ASP A 47 -5.84 2.88 6.81
N THR A 48 -4.81 2.08 6.53
CA THR A 48 -4.48 0.89 7.33
C THR A 48 -2.98 0.77 7.65
N ASP A 49 -2.64 -0.14 8.55
CA ASP A 49 -1.28 -0.62 8.81
C ASP A 49 -0.82 -1.77 7.89
N ARG A 50 -1.68 -2.20 6.94
CA ARG A 50 -1.37 -3.33 6.08
C ARG A 50 -0.42 -2.94 4.97
N ILE A 51 0.69 -3.66 4.90
CA ILE A 51 1.72 -3.50 3.88
C ILE A 51 1.44 -4.44 2.70
N ALA A 52 1.65 -3.92 1.49
CA ALA A 52 1.66 -4.65 0.24
C ALA A 52 3.10 -4.80 -0.25
N GLU A 53 3.44 -6.02 -0.66
CA GLU A 53 4.68 -6.33 -1.36
C GLU A 53 4.47 -6.14 -2.86
N ASP A 54 5.37 -5.42 -3.53
CA ASP A 54 5.38 -5.36 -4.99
C ASP A 54 6.00 -6.64 -5.55
N LEU A 55 5.23 -7.34 -6.37
CA LEU A 55 5.68 -8.53 -7.09
C LEU A 55 6.26 -8.18 -8.47
N GLY A 56 6.35 -6.90 -8.81
CA GLY A 56 6.73 -6.41 -10.12
C GLY A 56 5.58 -6.45 -11.14
N GLY A 57 5.72 -5.65 -12.20
CA GLY A 57 4.76 -5.62 -13.30
C GLY A 57 3.37 -5.08 -12.92
N GLY A 58 3.26 -4.26 -11.88
CA GLY A 58 2.00 -3.69 -11.41
C GLY A 58 1.14 -4.66 -10.59
N LYS A 59 1.76 -5.73 -10.06
CA LYS A 59 1.14 -6.71 -9.17
C LYS A 59 1.61 -6.50 -7.73
N PHE A 60 0.68 -6.59 -6.79
CA PHE A 60 0.90 -6.31 -5.38
C PHE A 60 0.31 -7.44 -4.54
N LYS A 61 1.01 -7.90 -3.51
CA LYS A 61 0.53 -8.95 -2.61
C LYS A 61 0.43 -8.42 -1.20
N LEU A 62 -0.74 -8.54 -0.59
CA LEU A 62 -0.92 -8.14 0.80
C LEU A 62 -0.32 -9.19 1.74
N LYS A 63 0.44 -8.71 2.72
CA LYS A 63 0.98 -9.57 3.77
C LYS A 63 -0.17 -10.09 4.64
N GLY A 64 -0.47 -11.39 4.53
CA GLY A 64 -1.52 -12.07 5.32
C GLY A 64 -2.86 -12.27 4.62
N ASP A 65 -3.13 -11.64 3.46
CA ASP A 65 -4.39 -11.81 2.73
C ASP A 65 -4.30 -12.94 1.69
N GLY A 66 -3.09 -13.36 1.30
CA GLY A 66 -2.85 -14.41 0.29
C GLY A 66 -3.18 -13.99 -1.15
N GLU A 67 -4.01 -12.97 -1.32
CA GLU A 67 -4.45 -12.43 -2.60
C GLU A 67 -3.39 -11.55 -3.29
N VAL A 68 -3.39 -11.62 -4.62
CA VAL A 68 -2.59 -10.76 -5.50
C VAL A 68 -3.51 -9.75 -6.16
N TYR A 69 -3.19 -8.49 -5.96
CA TYR A 69 -3.87 -7.33 -6.52
C TYR A 69 -3.09 -6.84 -7.74
N SER A 70 -3.79 -6.34 -8.75
CA SER A 70 -3.15 -5.77 -9.94
C SER A 70 -3.77 -4.42 -10.27
N ARG A 71 -3.00 -3.54 -10.90
CA ARG A 71 -3.57 -2.32 -11.51
C ARG A 71 -4.54 -2.72 -12.65
N PRO A 72 -5.66 -2.00 -12.81
CA PRO A 72 -6.55 -2.18 -13.95
C PRO A 72 -5.86 -1.81 -15.27
#